data_AF-A0A1V2QQ39-F1
#
_entry.id   AF-A0A1V2QQ39-F1
#
_cell.length_a   1.000
_cell.length_b   1.000
_cell.length_c   1.000
_cell.angle_alpha   90.00
_cell.angle_beta   90.00
_cell.angle_gamma   90.00
#
_symmetry.space_group_name_H-M   'P 1'
#
loop_
_entity.id
_entity.type
_entity.pdbx_description
1 polymer ?
#
loop_
_entity_poly.entity_id
_entity_poly.type
_entity_poly.pdbx_seq_one_letter_code
_entity_poly.pdbx_strand_id
1 'polypeptide(L)'
;MLTVPVSIGPLILRVALLAAVPAIAGFAVLRGFVPEPGRAATATIAASAVGAIVLELMLSAGLALPPQVVVLLLALAAAPLWLILGRDERKARVVAFGRMAAPWIVTAAAVTAFVAFGRAWPPREASESLLHTAIVFALTGLSWFTVCRPTGPGLASVALRVVATTLALAVLAGTAYAITVRPLERSAAHNGPCPIHGNNVELGTDPARMC
;
A
#
# COMPACT_ATOMS: atom_id res chain seq x y z
N MET A 1 -23.80 26.07 -9.86
CA MET A 1 -23.23 24.73 -9.63
C MET A 1 -21.92 24.89 -8.87
N LEU A 2 -21.90 24.51 -7.59
CA LEU A 2 -20.66 24.45 -6.80
C LEU A 2 -20.01 23.09 -7.07
N THR A 3 -19.03 23.06 -7.96
CA THR A 3 -18.09 21.94 -8.06
C THR A 3 -17.21 21.98 -6.82
N VAL A 4 -17.66 21.36 -5.74
CA VAL A 4 -16.79 21.05 -4.60
C VAL A 4 -15.66 20.18 -5.17
N PRO A 5 -14.40 20.59 -5.08
CA PRO A 5 -13.32 19.87 -5.73
C PRO A 5 -13.24 18.47 -5.12
N VAL A 6 -13.45 17.46 -5.97
CA VAL A 6 -13.35 16.02 -5.68
C VAL A 6 -11.91 15.60 -5.26
N SER A 7 -11.01 16.57 -5.05
CA SER A 7 -9.65 16.38 -4.56
C SER A 7 -9.54 16.16 -3.03
N ILE A 8 -10.61 16.36 -2.26
CA ILE A 8 -10.57 16.11 -0.80
C ILE A 8 -10.42 14.61 -0.50
N GLY A 9 -11.08 13.75 -1.28
CA GLY A 9 -11.06 12.29 -1.08
C GLY A 9 -9.64 11.70 -1.08
N PRO A 10 -8.86 11.86 -2.17
CA PRO A 10 -7.50 11.32 -2.25
C PRO A 10 -6.55 11.86 -1.19
N LEU A 11 -6.74 13.11 -0.75
CA LEU A 11 -5.90 13.73 0.27
C LEU A 11 -6.13 13.09 1.64
N ILE A 12 -7.39 12.86 2.03
CA ILE A 12 -7.72 12.17 3.28
C ILE A 12 -7.18 10.75 3.29
N LEU A 13 -7.32 10.00 2.18
CA LEU A 13 -6.80 8.65 2.04
C LEU A 13 -5.27 8.60 2.26
N ARG A 14 -4.54 9.57 1.69
CA ARG A 14 -3.07 9.69 1.87
C ARG A 14 -2.69 10.02 3.31
N VAL A 15 -3.40 10.94 3.96
CA VAL A 15 -3.15 11.27 5.37
C VAL A 15 -3.43 10.07 6.26
N ALA A 16 -4.51 9.34 6.02
CA ALA A 16 -4.83 8.12 6.75
C ALA A 16 -3.74 7.04 6.57
N LEU A 17 -3.26 6.85 5.33
CA LEU A 17 -2.15 5.93 5.04
C LEU A 17 -0.86 6.35 5.76
N LEU A 18 -0.52 7.64 5.69
CA LEU A 18 0.65 8.22 6.36
C LEU A 18 0.59 8.15 7.88
N ALA A 19 -0.60 8.12 8.48
CA ALA A 19 -0.74 7.91 9.91
C ALA A 19 -0.69 6.41 10.28
N ALA A 20 -1.29 5.55 9.44
CA ALA A 20 -1.33 4.11 9.67
C ALA A 20 0.06 3.46 9.58
N VAL A 21 0.87 3.83 8.59
CA VAL A 21 2.18 3.22 8.35
C VAL A 21 3.14 3.38 9.55
N PRO A 22 3.37 4.59 10.11
CA PRO A 22 4.19 4.77 11.30
C PRO A 22 3.63 4.05 12.52
N ALA A 23 2.31 3.96 12.66
CA ALA A 23 1.70 3.23 13.77
C ALA A 23 2.01 1.72 13.70
N ILE A 24 1.88 1.12 12.51
CA ILE A 24 2.19 -0.31 12.29
C ILE A 24 3.70 -0.55 12.43
N ALA A 25 4.54 0.31 11.85
CA ALA A 25 5.99 0.24 11.95
C ALA A 25 6.48 0.39 13.39
N GLY A 26 5.97 1.39 14.10
CA GLY A 26 6.26 1.65 15.52
C GLY A 26 5.86 0.47 16.38
N PHE A 27 4.68 -0.12 16.14
CA PHE A 27 4.29 -1.34 16.83
C PHE A 27 5.24 -2.50 16.54
N ALA A 28 5.63 -2.71 15.28
CA ALA A 28 6.54 -3.80 14.91
C ALA A 28 7.90 -3.68 15.61
N VAL A 29 8.43 -2.46 15.72
CA VAL A 29 9.69 -2.16 16.43
C VAL A 29 9.54 -2.30 17.94
N LEU A 30 8.50 -1.69 18.52
CA LEU A 30 8.27 -1.64 19.96
C LEU A 30 7.85 -3.00 20.54
N ARG A 31 7.21 -3.86 19.76
CA ARG A 31 6.82 -5.20 20.19
C ARG A 31 8.01 -6.03 20.71
N GLY A 32 9.22 -5.71 20.28
CA GLY A 32 10.42 -6.37 20.78
C GLY A 32 10.82 -5.99 22.22
N PHE A 33 10.30 -4.88 22.73
CA PHE A 33 10.66 -4.27 24.02
C PHE A 33 9.47 -4.15 24.98
N VAL A 34 8.24 -4.15 24.47
CA VAL A 34 7.01 -4.02 25.26
C VAL A 34 6.45 -5.41 25.62
N PRO A 35 6.06 -5.66 26.89
CA PRO A 35 5.39 -6.90 27.29
C PRO A 35 4.10 -7.14 26.49
N GLU A 36 3.62 -8.39 26.48
CA GLU A 36 2.63 -8.86 25.50
C GLU A 36 1.50 -7.87 25.23
N PRO A 37 1.39 -7.33 24.00
CA PRO A 37 0.36 -6.37 23.68
C PRO A 37 -1.01 -7.03 23.79
N GLY A 38 -1.95 -6.30 24.38
CA GLY A 38 -3.32 -6.77 24.54
C GLY A 38 -3.97 -7.16 23.20
N ARG A 39 -4.96 -8.05 23.27
CA ARG A 39 -5.71 -8.53 22.10
C ARG A 39 -6.36 -7.39 21.31
N ALA A 40 -6.84 -6.36 22.01
CA ALA A 40 -7.43 -5.19 21.37
C ALA A 40 -6.39 -4.40 20.55
N ALA A 41 -5.19 -4.17 21.09
CA ALA A 41 -4.12 -3.46 20.39
C ALA A 41 -3.65 -4.25 19.15
N THR A 42 -3.47 -5.56 19.28
CA THR A 42 -3.11 -6.40 18.12
C THR A 42 -4.21 -6.41 17.06
N ALA A 43 -5.48 -6.42 17.47
CA ALA A 43 -6.61 -6.33 16.53
C ALA A 43 -6.67 -4.98 15.82
N THR A 44 -6.44 -3.86 16.51
CA THR A 44 -6.46 -2.52 15.88
C THR A 44 -5.33 -2.36 14.86
N ILE A 45 -4.15 -2.93 15.14
CA ILE A 45 -3.01 -2.87 14.22
C ILE A 45 -3.22 -3.80 13.01
N ALA A 46 -3.78 -4.99 13.22
CA ALA A 46 -4.17 -5.85 12.11
C ALA A 46 -5.24 -5.19 11.24
N ALA A 47 -6.25 -4.57 11.86
CA ALA A 47 -7.30 -3.84 11.15
C ALA A 47 -6.75 -2.61 10.41
N SER A 48 -5.81 -1.87 11.00
CA SER A 48 -5.18 -0.73 10.32
C SER A 48 -4.30 -1.16 9.14
N ALA A 49 -3.61 -2.31 9.23
CA ALA A 49 -2.87 -2.88 8.11
C ALA A 49 -3.81 -3.28 6.95
N VAL A 50 -4.94 -3.92 7.25
CA VAL A 50 -5.97 -4.23 6.24
C VAL A 50 -6.55 -2.96 5.64
N GLY A 51 -6.86 -1.96 6.47
CA GLY A 51 -7.31 -0.65 6.03
C GLY A 51 -6.31 0.02 5.09
N ALA A 52 -5.02 0.01 5.45
CA ALA A 52 -3.94 0.55 4.63
C ALA A 52 -3.85 -0.16 3.26
N ILE A 53 -4.03 -1.48 3.21
CA ILE A 53 -4.05 -2.22 1.94
C ILE A 53 -5.23 -1.76 1.07
N VAL A 54 -6.43 -1.63 1.64
CA VAL A 54 -7.61 -1.16 0.90
C VAL A 54 -7.41 0.28 0.41
N LEU A 55 -6.87 1.16 1.26
CA LEU A 55 -6.53 2.53 0.90
C LEU A 55 -5.55 2.57 -0.26
N GLU A 56 -4.50 1.75 -0.21
CA GLU A 56 -3.49 1.64 -1.26
C GLU A 56 -4.10 1.15 -2.58
N LEU A 57 -4.99 0.16 -2.52
CA LEU A 57 -5.73 -0.34 -3.69
C LEU A 57 -6.65 0.70 -4.31
N MET A 58 -7.30 1.54 -3.49
CA MET A 58 -8.14 2.64 -3.98
C MET A 58 -7.32 3.79 -4.57
N LEU A 59 -6.11 4.02 -4.07
CA LEU A 59 -5.21 5.07 -4.55
C LEU A 59 -4.42 4.65 -5.78
N SER A 60 -4.16 3.36 -5.95
CA SER A 60 -3.46 2.81 -7.10
C SER A 60 -4.36 2.84 -8.33
N ALA A 61 -3.88 3.42 -9.43
CA ALA A 61 -4.57 3.39 -10.73
C ALA A 61 -4.55 1.98 -11.39
N GLY A 62 -3.95 1.00 -10.70
CA GLY A 62 -3.85 -0.38 -11.14
C GLY A 62 -2.63 -1.05 -10.51
N LEU A 63 -2.83 -2.26 -9.98
CA LEU A 63 -1.72 -3.12 -9.59
C LEU A 63 -1.20 -3.89 -10.80
N ALA A 64 0.10 -4.17 -10.82
CA ALA A 64 0.72 -5.08 -11.78
C ALA A 64 0.44 -6.56 -11.42
N LEU A 65 -0.80 -6.87 -11.05
CA LEU A 65 -1.23 -8.18 -10.57
C LEU A 65 -2.54 -8.60 -11.22
N PRO A 66 -2.72 -9.89 -11.53
CA PRO A 66 -4.02 -10.43 -11.91
C PRO A 66 -5.05 -10.17 -10.79
N PRO A 67 -6.32 -9.88 -11.12
CA PRO A 67 -7.35 -9.57 -10.13
C PRO A 67 -7.56 -10.69 -9.11
N GLN A 68 -7.34 -11.95 -9.51
CA GLN A 68 -7.42 -13.12 -8.61
C GLN A 68 -6.38 -13.05 -7.49
N VAL A 69 -5.18 -12.54 -7.79
CA VAL A 69 -4.10 -12.40 -6.80
C VAL A 69 -4.41 -11.29 -5.81
N VAL A 70 -5.06 -10.21 -6.25
CA VAL A 70 -5.51 -9.11 -5.38
C VAL A 70 -6.54 -9.60 -4.36
N VAL A 71 -7.53 -10.38 -4.82
CA VAL A 71 -8.54 -10.99 -3.93
C VAL A 71 -7.89 -11.95 -2.94
N LEU A 72 -6.92 -12.76 -3.40
CA LEU A 72 -6.18 -13.67 -2.54
C LEU A 72 -5.38 -12.91 -1.47
N LEU A 73 -4.70 -11.82 -1.84
CA LEU A 73 -3.95 -10.96 -0.92
C LEU A 73 -4.85 -10.32 0.13
N LEU A 74 -6.02 -9.82 -0.27
CA LEU A 74 -7.03 -9.27 0.65
C LEU A 74 -7.53 -10.33 1.63
N ALA A 75 -7.85 -11.52 1.15
CA ALA A 75 -8.26 -12.64 2.00
C ALA A 75 -7.14 -13.03 2.99
N LEU A 76 -5.90 -13.08 2.50
CA LEU A 76 -4.72 -13.37 3.31
C LEU A 76 -4.51 -12.28 4.36
N ALA A 77 -4.67 -11.00 4.02
CA ALA A 77 -4.52 -9.88 4.94
C ALA A 77 -5.64 -9.83 6.00
N ALA A 78 -6.85 -10.26 5.67
CA ALA A 78 -7.98 -10.33 6.60
C ALA A 78 -7.88 -11.54 7.57
N ALA A 79 -7.20 -12.61 7.16
CA ALA A 79 -7.02 -13.81 7.97
C ALA A 79 -6.45 -13.55 9.39
N PRO A 80 -5.36 -12.77 9.59
CA PRO A 80 -4.85 -12.48 10.93
C PRO A 80 -5.87 -11.75 11.80
N LEU A 81 -6.66 -10.83 11.24
CA LEU A 81 -7.73 -10.15 11.98
C LEU A 81 -8.81 -11.15 12.43
N TRP A 82 -9.22 -12.05 11.53
CA TRP A 82 -10.18 -13.11 11.86
C TRP A 82 -9.64 -14.08 12.91
N LEU A 83 -8.36 -14.45 12.83
CA LEU A 83 -7.68 -15.28 13.82
C LEU A 83 -7.59 -14.61 15.20
N ILE A 84 -7.34 -13.29 15.22
CA ILE A 84 -7.29 -12.52 16.46
C ILE A 84 -8.67 -12.39 17.08
N LEU A 85 -9.75 -12.21 16.29
CA LEU A 85 -11.11 -12.01 16.79
C LEU A 85 -11.86 -13.33 17.10
N GLY A 86 -11.52 -14.42 16.42
CA GLY A 86 -12.12 -15.74 16.65
C GLY A 86 -11.90 -16.23 18.09
N ARG A 87 -12.97 -16.51 18.82
CA ARG A 87 -12.95 -16.90 20.25
C ARG A 87 -13.32 -18.37 20.49
N ASP A 88 -13.63 -19.12 19.44
CA ASP A 88 -14.12 -20.48 19.56
C ASP A 88 -12.99 -21.48 19.74
N GLU A 89 -13.10 -22.35 20.75
CA GLU A 89 -12.14 -23.44 20.99
C GLU A 89 -12.03 -24.40 19.80
N ARG A 90 -13.11 -24.58 19.03
CA ARG A 90 -13.09 -25.34 17.77
C ARG A 90 -12.12 -24.78 16.72
N LYS A 91 -11.79 -23.48 16.82
CA LYS A 91 -10.83 -22.82 15.93
C LYS A 91 -9.39 -22.92 16.44
N ALA A 92 -9.13 -23.52 17.60
CA ALA A 92 -7.77 -23.66 18.15
C ALA A 92 -6.81 -24.34 17.15
N ARG A 93 -7.27 -25.37 16.42
CA ARG A 93 -6.46 -26.04 15.39
C ARG A 93 -6.14 -25.11 14.22
N VAL A 94 -7.10 -24.31 13.77
CA VAL A 94 -6.91 -23.32 12.68
C VAL A 94 -5.98 -22.19 13.13
N VAL A 95 -6.10 -21.73 14.38
CA VAL A 95 -5.22 -20.72 14.97
C VAL A 95 -3.79 -21.25 15.11
N ALA A 96 -3.62 -22.50 15.55
CA ALA A 96 -2.31 -23.13 15.63
C ALA A 96 -1.66 -23.26 14.25
N PHE A 97 -2.42 -23.72 13.25
CA PHE A 97 -1.96 -23.79 11.86
C PHE A 97 -1.61 -22.40 11.31
N GLY A 98 -2.46 -21.40 11.53
CA GLY A 98 -2.22 -20.02 11.12
C GLY A 98 -0.93 -19.45 11.74
N ARG A 99 -0.68 -19.72 13.03
CA ARG A 99 0.57 -19.32 13.70
C ARG A 99 1.80 -20.02 13.13
N MET A 100 1.66 -21.28 12.73
CA MET A 100 2.75 -22.05 12.12
C MET A 100 3.05 -21.61 10.67
N ALA A 101 2.01 -21.22 9.93
CA ALA A 101 2.12 -20.70 8.56
C ALA A 101 2.58 -19.23 8.51
N ALA A 102 2.30 -18.45 9.56
CA ALA A 102 2.62 -17.03 9.62
C ALA A 102 4.08 -16.67 9.26
N PRO A 103 5.13 -17.33 9.80
CA PRO A 103 6.51 -17.00 9.42
C PRO A 103 6.81 -17.27 7.94
N TRP A 104 6.20 -18.30 7.35
CA TRP A 104 6.32 -18.60 5.92
C TRP A 104 5.65 -17.54 5.06
N ILE A 105 4.48 -17.06 5.48
CA ILE A 105 3.78 -15.99 4.78
C ILE A 105 4.55 -14.68 4.87
N VAL A 106 5.08 -14.33 6.05
CA VAL A 106 5.91 -13.13 6.24
C VAL A 106 7.16 -13.18 5.39
N THR A 107 7.86 -14.32 5.36
CA THR A 107 9.08 -14.48 4.55
C THR A 107 8.78 -14.44 3.06
N ALA A 108 7.74 -15.13 2.59
CA ALA A 108 7.31 -15.05 1.20
C ALA A 108 6.95 -13.62 0.79
N ALA A 109 6.14 -12.93 1.61
CA ALA A 109 5.76 -11.53 1.39
C ALA A 109 6.97 -10.59 1.34
N ALA A 110 7.94 -10.79 2.25
CA ALA A 110 9.17 -10.01 2.29
C ALA A 110 10.02 -10.23 1.04
N VAL A 111 10.22 -11.48 0.62
CA VAL A 111 10.95 -11.80 -0.61
C VAL A 111 10.27 -11.18 -1.82
N THR A 112 8.94 -11.30 -1.94
CA THR A 112 8.20 -10.71 -3.07
C THR A 112 8.28 -9.19 -3.08
N ALA A 113 8.18 -8.55 -1.91
CA ALA A 113 8.32 -7.10 -1.81
C ALA A 113 9.74 -6.66 -2.21
N PHE A 114 10.77 -7.37 -1.75
CA PHE A 114 12.16 -7.06 -2.08
C PHE A 114 12.45 -7.23 -3.57
N VAL A 115 11.93 -8.29 -4.19
CA VAL A 115 12.05 -8.50 -5.64
C VAL A 115 11.30 -7.41 -6.42
N ALA A 116 10.10 -7.00 -5.97
CA ALA A 116 9.34 -5.93 -6.60
C ALA A 116 10.07 -4.58 -6.50
N PHE A 117 10.63 -4.25 -5.32
CA PHE A 117 11.48 -3.06 -5.13
C PHE A 117 12.75 -3.11 -5.99
N GLY A 118 13.44 -4.25 -6.01
CA GLY A 118 14.64 -4.44 -6.81
C GLY A 118 14.38 -4.30 -8.30
N ARG A 119 13.21 -4.76 -8.79
CA ARG A 119 12.80 -4.59 -10.19
C ARG A 119 12.34 -3.17 -10.53
N ALA A 120 11.78 -2.46 -9.55
CA ALA A 120 11.43 -1.05 -9.70
C ALA A 120 12.67 -0.14 -9.79
N TRP A 121 13.86 -0.66 -9.45
CA TRP A 121 15.13 0.02 -9.58
C TRP A 121 15.88 -0.44 -10.85
N PRO A 122 16.28 0.46 -11.79
CA PRO A 122 16.21 1.93 -11.76
C PRO A 122 14.83 2.51 -12.15
N PRO A 123 14.51 3.73 -11.69
CA PRO A 123 13.20 4.35 -11.89
C PRO A 123 12.89 4.54 -13.39
N ARG A 124 11.87 3.82 -13.86
CA ARG A 124 11.24 3.95 -15.20
C ARG A 124 9.75 4.21 -15.01
N GLU A 125 9.04 4.80 -15.98
CA GLU A 125 7.60 5.12 -15.84
C GLU A 125 6.72 3.91 -15.43
N ALA A 126 7.09 2.68 -15.80
CA ALA A 126 6.40 1.46 -15.37
C ALA A 126 6.57 1.10 -13.87
N SER A 127 7.40 1.85 -13.12
CA SER A 127 7.76 1.54 -11.73
C SER A 127 6.69 1.91 -10.69
N GLU A 128 5.73 2.79 -11.01
CA GLU A 128 4.70 3.21 -10.06
C GLU A 128 3.78 2.04 -9.66
N SER A 129 3.30 1.26 -10.64
CA SER A 129 2.47 0.07 -10.39
C SER A 129 3.20 -1.03 -9.59
N LEU A 130 4.50 -1.19 -9.82
CA LEU A 130 5.37 -2.13 -9.11
C LEU A 130 5.61 -1.70 -7.66
N LEU A 131 5.75 -0.40 -7.40
CA LEU A 131 5.90 0.17 -6.05
C LEU A 131 4.63 -0.07 -5.22
N HIS A 132 3.45 0.24 -5.76
CA HIS A 132 2.17 -0.06 -5.10
C HIS A 132 2.04 -1.54 -4.77
N THR A 133 2.44 -2.40 -5.70
CA THR A 133 2.43 -3.85 -5.50
C THR A 133 3.36 -4.25 -4.35
N ALA A 134 4.58 -3.71 -4.30
CA ALA A 134 5.54 -3.96 -3.23
C ALA A 134 5.00 -3.51 -1.86
N ILE A 135 4.33 -2.34 -1.80
CA ILE A 135 3.69 -1.81 -0.58
C ILE A 135 2.58 -2.76 -0.11
N VAL A 136 1.71 -3.25 -1.00
CA VAL A 136 0.65 -4.20 -0.65
C VAL A 136 1.21 -5.50 -0.10
N PHE A 137 2.26 -6.06 -0.71
CA PHE A 137 2.93 -7.25 -0.18
C PHE A 137 3.56 -6.99 1.18
N ALA A 138 4.23 -5.85 1.35
CA ALA A 138 4.83 -5.47 2.62
C ALA A 138 3.79 -5.34 3.74
N LEU A 139 2.69 -4.63 3.50
CA LEU A 139 1.58 -4.48 4.45
C LEU A 139 0.92 -5.83 4.78
N THR A 140 0.82 -6.73 3.81
CA THR A 140 0.33 -8.09 4.03
C THR A 140 1.29 -8.87 4.93
N GLY A 141 2.60 -8.79 4.69
CA GLY A 141 3.60 -9.38 5.60
C GLY A 141 3.51 -8.80 7.02
N LEU A 142 3.35 -7.48 7.15
CA LEU A 142 3.19 -6.79 8.43
C LEU A 142 1.89 -7.20 9.17
N SER A 143 0.79 -7.46 8.46
CA SER A 143 -0.44 -7.94 9.10
C SER A 143 -0.26 -9.33 9.70
N TRP A 144 0.43 -10.24 9.00
CA TRP A 144 0.77 -11.57 9.51
C TRP A 144 1.82 -11.54 10.61
N PHE A 145 2.72 -10.56 10.60
CA PHE A 145 3.70 -10.37 11.65
C PHE A 145 3.02 -10.20 13.02
N THR A 146 1.84 -9.58 13.10
CA THR A 146 1.09 -9.45 14.37
C THR A 146 0.72 -10.79 15.00
N VAL A 147 0.52 -11.83 14.18
CA VAL A 147 0.16 -13.19 14.60
C VAL A 147 1.39 -14.06 14.84
N CYS A 148 2.50 -13.81 14.14
CA CYS A 148 3.78 -14.48 14.39
C CYS A 148 4.23 -14.28 15.85
N ARG A 149 4.18 -15.32 16.67
CA ARG A 149 4.85 -15.33 17.99
C ARG A 149 6.08 -16.24 17.91
N PRO A 150 7.32 -15.70 17.87
CA PRO A 150 8.48 -16.54 18.07
C PRO A 150 8.39 -17.13 19.48
N THR A 151 8.29 -18.45 19.57
CA THR A 151 8.02 -19.17 20.83
C THR A 151 9.24 -19.25 21.74
N GLY A 152 10.36 -18.60 21.38
CA GLY A 152 11.57 -18.57 22.20
C GLY A 152 12.52 -17.41 21.86
N PRO A 153 13.44 -17.08 22.79
CA PRO A 153 14.55 -16.16 22.54
C PRO A 153 15.55 -16.87 21.63
N GLY A 154 15.68 -16.42 20.39
CA GLY A 154 16.62 -17.02 19.44
C GLY A 154 16.78 -16.20 18.17
N LEU A 155 17.72 -16.62 17.32
CA LEU A 155 18.05 -15.96 16.05
C LEU A 155 16.81 -15.71 15.16
N ALA A 156 15.80 -16.58 15.23
CA ALA A 156 14.55 -16.42 14.50
C ALA A 156 13.78 -15.15 14.90
N SER A 157 13.80 -14.75 16.17
CA SER A 157 13.13 -13.52 16.62
C SER A 157 13.85 -12.28 16.12
N VAL A 158 15.20 -12.31 16.08
CA VAL A 158 16.02 -11.24 15.53
C VAL A 158 15.81 -11.13 14.02
N ALA A 159 15.85 -12.25 13.29
CA ALA A 159 15.60 -12.27 11.86
C ALA A 159 14.21 -11.71 11.52
N LEU A 160 13.17 -12.10 12.26
CA LEU A 160 11.82 -11.56 12.09
C LEU A 160 11.75 -10.06 12.37
N ARG A 161 12.50 -9.54 13.37
CA ARG A 161 12.60 -8.09 13.62
C ARG A 161 13.28 -7.37 12.48
N VAL A 162 14.38 -7.90 11.95
CA VAL A 162 15.09 -7.32 10.79
C VAL A 162 14.19 -7.32 9.55
N VAL A 163 13.44 -8.39 9.32
CA VAL A 163 12.45 -8.44 8.22
C VAL A 163 11.35 -7.41 8.45
N ALA A 164 10.84 -7.26 9.67
CA ALA A 164 9.81 -6.27 9.96
C ALA A 164 10.31 -4.83 9.82
N THR A 165 11.54 -4.53 10.26
CA THR A 165 12.13 -3.19 10.10
C THR A 165 12.43 -2.87 8.65
N THR A 166 12.94 -3.83 7.88
CA THR A 166 13.17 -3.65 6.44
C THR A 166 11.85 -3.44 5.68
N LEU A 167 10.80 -4.20 5.99
CA LEU A 167 9.46 -3.98 5.44
C LEU A 167 8.91 -2.59 5.82
N ALA A 168 9.04 -2.19 7.07
CA ALA A 168 8.59 -0.87 7.54
C ALA A 168 9.32 0.28 6.82
N LEU A 169 10.64 0.17 6.69
CA LEU A 169 11.46 1.14 5.95
C LEU A 169 11.08 1.17 4.48
N ALA A 170 10.80 0.01 3.87
CA ALA A 170 10.36 -0.07 2.48
C ALA A 170 9.02 0.64 2.27
N VAL A 171 8.04 0.46 3.16
CA VAL A 171 6.75 1.17 3.09
C VAL A 171 6.93 2.68 3.32
N LEU A 172 7.79 3.09 4.27
CA LEU A 172 8.09 4.51 4.49
C LEU A 172 8.79 5.14 3.29
N ALA A 173 9.77 4.47 2.70
CA ALA A 173 10.47 4.94 1.50
C ALA A 173 9.51 5.03 0.30
N GLY A 174 8.64 4.03 0.10
CA GLY A 174 7.65 4.02 -0.95
C GLY A 174 6.63 5.15 -0.81
N THR A 175 6.11 5.38 0.40
CA THR A 175 5.16 6.48 0.67
C THR A 175 5.84 7.85 0.52
N ALA A 176 7.07 8.01 1.01
CA ALA A 176 7.84 9.24 0.82
C ALA A 176 8.07 9.54 -0.67
N TYR A 177 8.46 8.53 -1.47
CA TYR A 177 8.67 8.67 -2.91
C TYR A 177 7.38 9.08 -3.64
N ALA A 178 6.24 8.46 -3.28
CA ALA A 178 4.94 8.81 -3.86
C ALA A 178 4.52 10.26 -3.59
N ILE A 179 5.01 10.87 -2.51
CA ILE A 179 4.74 12.26 -2.12
C ILE A 179 5.70 13.22 -2.83
N THR A 180 6.99 12.89 -2.90
CA THR A 180 8.02 13.80 -3.42
C THR A 180 8.10 13.86 -4.94
N VAL A 181 7.64 12.84 -5.66
CA VAL A 181 7.78 12.78 -7.14
C VAL A 181 6.63 13.44 -7.90
N ARG A 182 5.42 13.51 -7.31
CA ARG A 182 4.24 14.15 -7.93
C ARG A 182 4.17 15.71 -7.98
N PRO A 183 5.06 16.55 -7.42
CA PRO A 183 4.84 18.01 -7.39
C PRO A 183 5.09 18.79 -8.70
N LEU A 184 5.94 18.33 -9.63
CA LEU A 184 6.43 19.22 -10.70
C LEU A 184 5.63 19.16 -12.02
N GLU A 185 5.02 18.03 -12.35
CA GLU A 185 4.32 17.87 -13.63
C GLU A 185 3.02 18.66 -13.74
N ARG A 186 2.29 18.85 -12.63
CA ARG A 186 1.05 19.64 -12.63
C ARG A 186 1.28 21.14 -12.80
N SER A 187 2.39 21.66 -12.31
CA SER A 187 2.73 23.09 -12.45
C SER A 187 3.18 23.43 -13.88
N ALA A 188 3.76 22.47 -14.59
CA ALA A 188 4.13 22.63 -16.01
C ALA A 188 2.92 22.53 -16.94
N ALA A 189 1.99 21.60 -16.69
CA ALA A 189 0.78 21.45 -17.52
C ALA A 189 -0.25 22.58 -17.33
N HIS A 190 -0.26 23.27 -16.18
CA HIS A 190 -1.18 24.38 -15.93
C HIS A 190 -0.66 25.74 -16.45
N ASN A 191 0.65 25.86 -16.70
CA ASN A 191 1.27 27.04 -17.31
C ASN A 191 1.58 26.85 -18.80
N GLY A 192 1.10 25.77 -19.42
CA GLY A 192 1.12 25.65 -20.87
C GLY A 192 0.39 26.85 -21.46
N PRO A 193 1.03 27.65 -22.33
CA PRO A 193 0.40 28.82 -22.91
C PRO A 193 -0.91 28.37 -23.54
N CYS A 194 -2.03 28.95 -23.10
CA CYS A 194 -3.29 28.85 -23.80
C CYS A 194 -2.96 29.01 -25.29
N PRO A 195 -3.26 28.05 -26.16
CA PRO A 195 -3.25 28.32 -27.58
C PRO A 195 -4.28 29.43 -27.75
N ILE A 196 -3.81 30.67 -27.84
CA ILE A 196 -4.63 31.78 -28.30
C ILE A 196 -5.12 31.27 -29.64
N HIS A 197 -6.40 30.91 -29.64
CA HIS A 197 -7.12 30.46 -30.80
C HIS A 197 -7.07 31.66 -31.74
N GLY A 198 -6.05 31.65 -32.60
CA GLY A 198 -5.98 32.53 -33.75
C GLY A 198 -7.20 32.18 -34.58
N ASN A 199 -8.26 32.96 -34.39
CA ASN A 199 -9.38 33.04 -35.31
C ASN A 199 -8.80 33.45 -36.67
N ASN A 200 -8.35 32.46 -37.45
CA ASN A 200 -8.28 32.62 -38.88
C ASN A 200 -9.73 32.70 -39.35
N VAL A 201 -10.21 33.94 -39.42
CA VAL A 201 -11.35 34.33 -40.22
C VAL A 201 -11.04 33.88 -41.64
N GLU A 202 -11.57 32.73 -42.04
CA GLU A 202 -11.72 32.38 -43.45
C GLU A 202 -12.72 33.38 -44.03
N LEU A 203 -12.18 34.52 -44.50
CA LEU A 203 -12.90 35.44 -45.36
C LEU A 203 -13.31 34.67 -46.62
N GLY A 204 -14.60 34.74 -46.91
CA GLY A 204 -15.27 33.93 -47.91
C GLY A 204 -14.66 34.02 -49.29
N THR A 205 -14.56 32.86 -49.92
CA THR A 205 -14.47 32.76 -51.37
C THR A 205 -15.86 32.41 -51.86
N ASP A 206 -16.58 33.40 -52.38
CA ASP A 206 -17.90 33.29 -52.98
C ASP A 206 -17.75 32.87 -54.46
N PRO A 207 -18.13 31.65 -54.87
CA PRO A 207 -18.11 31.25 -56.27
C PRO A 207 -19.45 31.58 -56.94
N ALA A 208 -19.75 32.87 -57.07
CA ALA A 208 -20.89 33.34 -57.85
C ALA A 208 -20.41 34.28 -58.97
N ARG A 209 -19.93 33.72 -60.08
CA ARG A 209 -19.98 34.30 -61.43
C ARG A 209 -19.69 33.25 -62.50
N MET A 210 -20.72 32.46 -62.79
CA MET A 210 -21.00 31.97 -64.13
C MET A 210 -22.07 32.87 -64.75
N CYS A 211 -21.96 33.05 -66.07
CA CYS A 211 -22.74 33.89 -67.01
C CYS A 211 -22.13 35.27 -67.29
#